data_AF-A0A5C4JD98-F1
#
_entry.id   AF-A0A5C4JD98-F1
#
_cell.length_a   1.000
_cell.length_b   1.000
_cell.length_c   1.000
_cell.angle_alpha   90.00
_cell.angle_beta   90.00
_cell.angle_gamma   90.00
#
_symmetry.space_group_name_H-M   'P 1'
#
loop_
_entity.id
_entity.type
_entity.pdbx_description
1 polymer ?
#
loop_
_entity_poly.entity_id
_entity_poly.type
_entity_poly.pdbx_seq_one_letter_code
_entity_poly.pdbx_strand_id
1 'polypeptide(L)' 'MSPHVPARIFSARRIITMDGGEPEAVAVLGERVVAVGARRDLRDRFPGAEDVDLGDGVMLP' A
#
# COMPACT_ATOMS: atom_id res chain seq x y z
N MET A 1 6.61 25.84 -4.30
CA MET A 1 6.13 24.71 -3.47
C MET A 1 6.24 23.46 -4.32
N SER A 2 7.04 22.47 -3.93
CA SER A 2 7.02 21.18 -4.62
C SER A 2 5.66 20.52 -4.35
N PRO A 3 4.98 19.95 -5.35
CA PRO A 3 3.75 19.21 -5.11
C PRO A 3 4.06 18.07 -4.13
N HIS A 4 3.38 18.03 -2.99
CA HIS A 4 3.39 16.84 -2.15
C HIS A 4 2.67 15.74 -2.93
N VAL A 5 3.42 14.74 -3.39
CA VAL A 5 2.82 13.53 -3.96
C VAL A 5 2.17 12.78 -2.80
N PRO A 6 0.84 12.61 -2.77
CA PRO A 6 0.19 11.84 -1.73
C PRO A 6 0.62 10.36 -1.82
N ALA A 7 0.59 9.66 -0.69
CA ALA A 7 0.81 8.22 -0.70
C ALA A 7 -0.30 7.50 -1.46
N ARG A 8 0.00 6.34 -2.03
CA ARG A 8 -0.99 5.39 -2.57
C ARG A 8 -0.99 4.15 -1.71
N ILE A 9 -2.17 3.66 -1.33
CA ILE A 9 -2.36 2.40 -0.61
C ILE A 9 -2.95 1.40 -1.58
N PHE A 10 -2.16 0.40 -1.95
CA PHE A 10 -2.60 -0.69 -2.81
C PHE A 10 -3.16 -1.83 -1.97
N SER A 11 -4.34 -2.33 -2.33
CA SER A 11 -4.90 -3.59 -1.81
C SER A 11 -5.08 -4.59 -2.94
N ALA A 12 -5.01 -5.87 -2.60
CA ALA A 12 -5.27 -6.97 -3.51
C ALA A 12 -5.81 -8.17 -2.72
N ARG A 13 -6.41 -9.14 -3.39
CA ARG A 13 -6.83 -10.41 -2.76
C ARG A 13 -5.66 -11.13 -2.09
N ARG A 14 -4.45 -11.04 -2.67
CA ARG A 14 -3.25 -11.61 -2.06
C ARG A 14 -2.04 -10.73 -2.32
N ILE A 15 -1.28 -10.48 -1.27
CA ILE A 15 0.01 -9.78 -1.35
C ILE A 15 1.06 -10.73 -0.81
N ILE A 16 2.07 -11.03 -1.64
CA ILE A 16 3.17 -11.89 -1.28
C ILE A 16 4.39 -11.00 -1.10
N THR A 17 5.03 -11.10 0.07
CA THR A 17 6.21 -10.34 0.44
C THR A 17 7.38 -11.27 0.70
N MET A 18 8.62 -10.79 0.51
CA MET A 18 9.82 -11.63 0.69
C MET A 18 10.07 -12.04 2.15
N ASP A 19 9.52 -11.30 3.12
CA ASP A 19 9.66 -11.57 4.56
C ASP A 19 8.67 -12.63 5.09
N GLY A 20 7.83 -13.17 4.19
CA GLY A 20 6.84 -14.20 4.53
C GLY A 20 5.58 -13.66 5.21
N GLY A 21 5.42 -12.33 5.31
CA GLY A 21 4.18 -11.73 5.78
C GLY A 21 3.02 -11.88 4.79
N GLU A 22 1.79 -11.84 5.32
CA GLU A 22 0.55 -11.81 4.55
C GLU A 22 -0.19 -10.47 4.78
N PRO A 23 0.35 -9.32 4.29
CA PRO A 23 -0.29 -8.04 4.49
C PRO A 23 -1.54 -7.89 3.63
N GLU A 24 -2.45 -7.03 4.07
CA GLU A 24 -3.65 -6.66 3.31
C GLU A 24 -3.36 -5.53 2.30
N ALA A 25 -2.34 -4.71 2.58
CA ALA A 25 -2.04 -3.54 1.76
C ALA A 25 -0.55 -3.12 1.79
N VAL A 26 -0.17 -2.36 0.76
CA VAL A 26 1.16 -1.75 0.58
C VAL A 26 1.00 -0.24 0.38
N ALA A 27 1.70 0.56 1.18
CA ALA A 27 1.75 2.01 1.02
C ALA A 27 3.00 2.42 0.21
N VAL A 28 2.78 3.21 -0.83
CA VAL A 28 3.82 3.70 -1.75
C VAL A 28 3.82 5.23 -1.75
N LEU A 29 5.00 5.84 -1.59
CA LEU A 29 5.20 7.27 -1.74
C LEU A 29 6.12 7.52 -2.95
N GLY A 30 5.55 8.12 -4.01
CA GLY A 30 6.24 8.21 -5.30
C GLY A 30 6.56 6.82 -5.86
N GLU A 31 7.85 6.48 -5.89
CA GLU A 31 8.39 5.21 -6.41
C GLU A 31 8.89 4.26 -5.30
N ARG A 32 8.63 4.58 -4.02
CA ARG A 32 9.14 3.79 -2.88
C ARG A 32 8.00 3.19 -2.06
N VAL A 33 8.11 1.90 -1.76
CA VAL A 33 7.31 1.27 -0.70
C VAL A 33 7.79 1.83 0.64
N VAL A 34 6.86 2.36 1.44
CA VAL A 34 7.16 3.00 2.73
C VAL A 34 6.53 2.28 3.92
N ALA A 35 5.54 1.41 3.68
CA ALA A 35 4.97 0.53 4.69
C ALA A 35 4.19 -0.63 4.04
N VAL A 36 4.06 -1.74 4.77
CA VAL A 36 3.20 -2.89 4.45
C VAL A 36 2.45 -3.27 5.73
N GLY A 37 1.22 -3.78 5.62
CA GLY A 37 0.45 -4.21 6.79
C GLY A 37 -1.05 -4.29 6.56
N ALA A 38 -1.82 -4.19 7.64
CA ALA A 38 -3.27 -4.10 7.58
C ALA A 38 -3.72 -2.81 6.89
N ARG A 39 -4.77 -2.88 6.07
CA ARG A 39 -5.20 -1.72 5.27
C ARG A 39 -5.62 -0.54 6.15
N ARG A 40 -6.32 -0.83 7.25
CA ARG A 40 -6.79 0.18 8.19
C ARG A 40 -5.64 0.96 8.80
N ASP A 41 -4.62 0.27 9.28
CA ASP A 41 -3.46 0.90 9.93
C ASP A 41 -2.70 1.81 8.96
N LEU A 42 -2.61 1.43 7.68
CA LEU A 42 -2.01 2.27 6.65
C LEU A 42 -2.86 3.52 6.35
N ARG A 43 -4.19 3.39 6.30
CA ARG A 43 -5.09 4.56 6.12
C ARG A 43 -4.98 5.54 7.29
N ASP A 44 -4.91 5.03 8.51
CA ASP A 44 -4.76 5.85 9.71
C ASP A 44 -3.39 6.55 9.72
N ARG A 45 -2.34 5.88 9.25
CA ARG A 45 -0.97 6.42 9.15
C ARG A 45 -0.79 7.44 8.03
N PHE A 46 -1.48 7.26 6.90
CA PHE A 46 -1.35 8.12 5.71
C PHE A 46 -2.71 8.76 5.37
N PRO A 47 -3.17 9.73 6.18
CA PRO A 47 -4.43 10.42 5.91
C PRO A 47 -4.35 11.17 4.57
N GLY A 48 -5.32 10.94 3.71
CA GLY A 48 -5.35 11.51 2.34
C GLY A 48 -4.61 10.69 1.29
N ALA A 49 -4.15 9.50 1.62
CA ALA A 49 -3.64 8.56 0.61
C ALA A 49 -4.74 8.17 -0.38
N GLU A 50 -4.37 7.99 -1.64
CA GLU A 50 -5.23 7.40 -2.66
C GLU A 50 -5.32 5.89 -2.45
N ASP A 51 -6.53 5.33 -2.49
CA ASP A 51 -6.74 3.89 -2.48
C ASP A 51 -6.71 3.32 -3.89
N VAL A 52 -5.89 2.29 -4.10
CA VAL A 52 -5.85 1.53 -5.34
C VAL A 52 -6.22 0.08 -5.05
N ASP A 53 -7.44 -0.31 -5.42
CA ASP A 53 -7.90 -1.68 -5.25
C ASP A 53 -7.66 -2.51 -6.52
N LEU A 54 -6.83 -3.55 -6.40
CA LEU A 54 -6.51 -4.47 -7.49
C LEU A 54 -7.48 -5.66 -7.55
N GLY A 55 -8.50 -5.69 -6.69
CA GLY A 55 -9.54 -6.72 -6.67
C GLY A 55 -8.95 -8.12 -6.41
N ASP A 56 -9.34 -9.09 -7.23
CA ASP A 56 -8.89 -10.50 -7.13
C ASP A 56 -7.42 -10.74 -7.53
N GLY A 57 -6.67 -9.67 -7.82
CA GLY A 57 -5.27 -9.74 -8.21
C GLY A 57 -4.32 -10.26 -7.13
N VAL A 58 -3.10 -10.59 -7.56
CA VAL A 58 -1.97 -10.96 -6.69
C VAL A 58 -0.84 -9.97 -6.89
N MET A 59 -0.36 -9.36 -5.81
CA MET A 59 0.82 -8.50 -5.80
C MET A 59 2.05 -9.31 -5.36
N LEU A 60 3.14 -9.19 -6.11
CA LEU A 60 4.41 -9.87 -5.89
C LEU A 60 5.52 -8.84 -5.58
N PRO A 61 6.64 -9.25 -4.95
CA PRO A 61 7.79 -8.38 -4.68
C PRO A 61 8.51 -7.88 -5.94
#